data_AF-A0A954PPN8-F1
#
_entry.id   AF-A0A954PPN8-F1
#
_cell.length_a   1.000
_cell.length_b   1.000
_cell.length_c   1.000
_cell.angle_alpha   90.00
_cell.angle_beta   90.00
_cell.angle_gamma   90.00
#
_symmetry.space_group_name_H-M   'P 1'
#
loop_
_entity.id
_entity.type
_entity.pdbx_description
1 polymer ?
#
loop_
_entity_poly.entity_id
_entity_poly.type
_entity_poly.pdbx_seq_one_letter_code
_entity_poly.pdbx_strand_id
1 'polypeptide(L)'
;MLNRACNQMGCLVGCWVVLGSIPLSAQEIASREPAGREPPSAIDFAQDIRPLLSDRCFACHGPDEQQRQSELRVDNLQSLLEDRGGYQVIAPGNTAESELLRRIEADDESEIMPPPETGKPLTPAERELLRQWIAEGAPWQQHWAYTPPRWHNPPQLTDAPAMAAQTQNWVDRFI
;
A
#
# COMPACT_ATOMS: atom_id res chain seq x y z
N MET A 1 -60.05 -42.92 19.87
CA MET A 1 -60.05 -43.00 21.34
C MET A 1 -59.47 -41.73 21.88
N LEU A 2 -60.29 -40.96 22.62
CA LEU A 2 -59.99 -39.88 23.59
C LEU A 2 -59.08 -38.73 23.12
N ASN A 3 -59.38 -37.46 23.35
CA ASN A 3 -60.51 -36.79 23.98
C ASN A 3 -60.33 -35.27 23.78
N ARG A 4 -61.46 -34.58 23.63
CA ARG A 4 -61.80 -33.26 24.19
C ARG A 4 -61.03 -32.00 23.76
N ALA A 5 -61.80 -31.17 23.06
CA ALA A 5 -61.81 -29.72 23.18
C ALA A 5 -61.87 -29.24 24.64
N CYS A 6 -61.25 -28.08 24.92
CA CYS A 6 -61.78 -27.12 25.88
C CYS A 6 -61.33 -25.69 25.53
N ASN A 7 -62.21 -24.77 25.88
CA ASN A 7 -62.44 -23.42 25.39
C ASN A 7 -61.50 -22.35 26.02
N GLN A 8 -61.18 -21.33 25.21
CA GLN A 8 -61.31 -19.89 25.49
C GLN A 8 -61.37 -19.38 26.94
N MET A 9 -60.38 -18.57 27.36
CA MET A 9 -60.49 -17.34 28.19
C MET A 9 -59.06 -16.80 28.37
N GLY A 10 -58.64 -15.67 27.79
CA GLY A 10 -58.87 -14.34 28.37
C GLY A 10 -58.14 -14.17 29.70
N CYS A 11 -56.98 -13.48 29.73
CA CYS A 11 -56.57 -12.55 30.80
C CYS A 11 -55.16 -11.97 30.55
N LEU A 12 -55.13 -10.64 30.46
CA LEU A 12 -53.98 -9.75 30.51
C LEU A 12 -53.25 -9.87 31.85
N VAL A 13 -51.95 -10.16 31.91
CA VAL A 13 -51.05 -9.62 32.96
C VAL A 13 -49.58 -9.69 32.50
N GLY A 14 -48.90 -8.53 32.48
CA GLY A 14 -47.52 -8.41 32.96
C GLY A 14 -46.37 -8.81 32.02
N CYS A 15 -46.00 -7.93 31.08
CA CYS A 15 -44.66 -7.94 30.50
C CYS A 15 -43.66 -7.39 31.53
N TRP A 16 -43.07 -8.27 32.35
CA TRP A 16 -41.91 -7.94 33.16
C TRP A 16 -40.67 -8.02 32.26
N VAL A 17 -40.17 -6.85 31.86
CA VAL A 17 -38.84 -6.72 31.24
C VAL A 17 -37.81 -7.10 32.32
N VAL A 18 -37.34 -8.34 32.28
CA VAL A 18 -36.12 -8.73 33.00
C VAL A 18 -34.96 -8.14 32.20
N LEU A 19 -34.40 -7.06 32.71
CA LEU A 19 -33.11 -6.49 32.27
C LEU A 19 -32.02 -7.53 32.56
N GLY A 20 -31.80 -8.45 31.62
CA GLY A 20 -30.70 -9.39 31.64
C GLY A 20 -29.40 -8.68 31.27
N SER A 21 -28.51 -8.53 32.26
CA SER A 21 -27.13 -8.09 32.09
C SER A 21 -26.39 -9.05 31.17
N ILE A 22 -26.18 -8.66 29.91
CA ILE A 22 -25.29 -9.37 29.00
C ILE A 22 -23.86 -9.13 29.52
N PRO A 23 -23.12 -10.18 29.94
CA PRO A 23 -21.72 -9.99 30.30
C PRO A 23 -20.96 -9.58 29.04
N LEU A 24 -20.27 -8.43 29.14
CA LEU A 24 -19.35 -7.92 28.16
C LEU A 24 -18.13 -8.87 28.09
N SER A 25 -18.26 -9.97 27.36
CA SER A 25 -17.13 -10.82 27.00
C SER A 25 -16.26 -10.02 26.05
N ALA A 26 -15.07 -9.64 26.53
CA ALA A 26 -13.98 -9.13 25.71
C ALA A 26 -13.68 -10.17 24.63
N GLN A 27 -14.11 -9.90 23.40
CA GLN A 27 -13.60 -10.62 22.24
C GLN A 27 -12.19 -10.10 22.01
N GLU A 28 -11.20 -10.97 22.19
CA GLU A 28 -9.85 -10.78 21.69
C GLU A 28 -9.93 -10.44 20.21
N ILE A 29 -9.66 -9.18 19.89
CA ILE A 29 -9.38 -8.76 18.53
C ILE A 29 -8.00 -9.35 18.21
N ALA A 30 -8.01 -10.57 17.67
CA ALA A 30 -6.83 -11.17 17.07
C ALA A 30 -6.36 -10.22 15.96
N SER A 31 -5.21 -9.59 16.20
CA SER A 31 -4.52 -8.74 15.26
C SER A 31 -4.38 -9.46 13.93
N ARG A 32 -5.10 -9.00 12.92
CA ARG A 32 -4.97 -9.50 11.55
C ARG A 32 -3.63 -9.01 11.03
N GLU A 33 -2.62 -9.86 11.14
CA GLU A 33 -1.31 -9.65 10.53
C GLU A 33 -1.52 -9.37 9.03
N PRO A 34 -0.90 -8.33 8.44
CA PRO A 34 -1.06 -8.08 7.02
C PRO A 34 -0.48 -9.27 6.26
N ALA A 35 -1.32 -9.90 5.43
CA ALA A 35 -0.88 -10.94 4.53
C ALA A 35 0.26 -10.38 3.66
N GLY A 36 1.47 -10.93 3.81
CA GLY A 36 2.59 -10.62 2.95
C GLY A 36 2.18 -10.91 1.50
N ARG A 37 2.14 -9.86 0.66
CA ARG A 37 1.89 -10.00 -0.77
C ARG A 37 3.03 -10.83 -1.35
N GLU A 38 2.71 -11.96 -1.98
CA GLU A 38 3.66 -12.69 -2.82
C GLU A 38 4.17 -11.74 -3.90
N PRO A 39 5.51 -11.58 -4.09
CA PRO A 39 6.04 -10.54 -4.94
C PRO A 39 5.50 -10.71 -6.37
N PRO A 40 4.95 -9.66 -6.99
CA PRO A 40 4.45 -9.75 -8.35
C PRO A 40 5.57 -10.18 -9.30
N SER A 41 5.22 -10.85 -10.41
CA SER A 41 6.21 -11.31 -11.41
C SER A 41 6.97 -10.16 -12.08
N ALA A 42 6.50 -8.92 -11.93
CA ALA A 42 7.11 -7.71 -12.45
C ALA A 42 6.95 -6.58 -11.42
N ILE A 43 7.96 -5.73 -11.29
CA ILE A 43 7.97 -4.65 -10.31
C ILE A 43 7.05 -3.50 -10.76
N ASP A 44 6.13 -3.06 -9.91
CA ASP A 44 5.34 -1.86 -10.14
C ASP A 44 6.01 -0.66 -9.47
N PHE A 45 6.58 0.24 -10.27
CA PHE A 45 7.24 1.43 -9.75
C PHE A 45 6.38 2.27 -8.80
N ALA A 46 5.09 2.43 -9.07
CA ALA A 46 4.22 3.29 -8.26
C ALA A 46 3.88 2.67 -6.91
N GLN A 47 3.74 1.35 -6.85
CA GLN A 47 3.36 0.61 -5.64
C GLN A 47 4.57 0.14 -4.81
N ASP A 48 5.65 -0.27 -5.49
CA ASP A 48 6.76 -0.97 -4.85
C ASP A 48 7.98 -0.05 -4.67
N ILE A 49 8.37 0.69 -5.71
CA ILE A 49 9.62 1.48 -5.71
C ILE A 49 9.44 2.89 -5.17
N ARG A 50 8.41 3.61 -5.62
CA ARG A 50 8.19 5.01 -5.22
C ARG A 50 8.03 5.17 -3.70
N PRO A 51 7.27 4.31 -2.97
CA PRO A 51 7.20 4.41 -1.51
C PRO A 51 8.55 4.18 -0.84
N LEU A 52 9.34 3.24 -1.37
CA LEU A 52 10.69 2.95 -0.88
C LEU A 52 11.62 4.15 -1.06
N LEU A 53 11.68 4.73 -2.26
CA LEU A 53 12.47 5.94 -2.51
C LEU A 53 12.00 7.12 -1.66
N SER A 54 10.69 7.23 -1.43
CA SER A 54 10.12 8.28 -0.59
C SER A 54 10.53 8.16 0.87
N ASP A 55 10.58 6.95 1.42
CA ASP A 55 10.92 6.75 2.83
C ASP A 55 12.43 6.83 3.08
N ARG A 56 13.23 6.31 2.13
CA ARG A 56 14.69 6.15 2.29
C ARG A 56 15.51 7.29 1.69
N CYS A 57 15.07 7.91 0.60
CA CYS A 57 15.94 8.77 -0.21
C CYS A 57 15.50 10.25 -0.22
N PHE A 58 14.20 10.54 -0.23
CA PHE A 58 13.71 11.90 -0.51
C PHE A 58 14.03 12.93 0.58
N ALA A 59 14.34 12.50 1.81
CA ALA A 59 14.73 13.44 2.86
C ALA A 59 15.98 14.24 2.48
N CYS A 60 16.95 13.61 1.82
CA CYS A 60 18.24 14.22 1.44
C CYS A 60 18.39 14.40 -0.08
N HIS A 61 17.61 13.69 -0.91
CA HIS A 61 17.68 13.77 -2.38
C HIS A 61 16.31 14.01 -3.03
N GLY A 62 15.38 14.62 -2.30
CA GLY A 62 14.04 14.94 -2.78
C GLY A 62 13.88 16.39 -3.25
N PRO A 63 12.65 16.91 -3.30
CA PRO A 63 12.34 18.22 -3.88
C PRO A 63 12.79 19.43 -3.05
N ASP A 64 13.05 19.28 -1.75
CA ASP A 64 13.49 20.36 -0.88
C ASP A 64 14.94 20.77 -1.16
N GLU A 65 15.15 21.98 -1.69
CA GLU A 65 16.46 22.55 -2.00
C GLU A 65 17.37 22.69 -0.77
N GLN A 66 16.81 23.00 0.40
CA GLN A 66 17.61 23.32 1.58
C GLN A 66 18.22 22.07 2.22
N GLN A 67 17.56 20.92 2.04
CA GLN A 67 18.02 19.63 2.56
C GLN A 67 18.75 18.80 1.49
N ARG A 68 18.69 19.23 0.22
CA ARG A 68 19.17 18.44 -0.91
C ARG A 68 20.69 18.36 -0.95
N GLN A 69 21.19 17.14 -0.93
CA GLN A 69 22.59 16.81 -1.06
C GLN A 69 22.94 16.51 -2.53
N SER A 70 24.15 16.91 -2.93
CA SER A 70 24.74 16.63 -4.25
C SER A 70 23.90 17.11 -5.46
N GLU A 71 23.00 18.08 -5.24
CA GLU A 71 22.05 18.58 -6.26
C GLU A 71 21.25 17.46 -6.94
N LEU A 72 21.11 16.30 -6.28
CA LEU A 72 20.49 15.10 -6.84
C LEU A 72 19.00 15.03 -6.50
N ARG A 73 18.18 14.73 -7.52
CA ARG A 73 16.73 14.57 -7.42
C ARG A 73 16.30 13.14 -7.73
N VAL A 74 16.21 12.31 -6.70
CA VAL A 74 15.74 10.91 -6.85
C VAL A 74 14.25 10.83 -7.18
N ASP A 75 13.49 11.90 -6.93
CA ASP A 75 12.08 12.03 -7.34
C ASP A 75 11.90 12.41 -8.82
N ASN A 76 12.99 12.65 -9.56
CA ASN A 76 12.97 13.08 -10.95
C ASN A 76 13.73 12.12 -11.85
N LEU A 77 13.05 11.57 -12.87
CA LEU A 77 13.67 10.62 -13.80
C LEU A 77 14.87 11.19 -14.56
N GLN A 78 14.81 12.45 -15.01
CA GLN A 78 15.92 13.05 -15.75
C GLN A 78 17.16 13.18 -14.88
N SER A 79 17.01 13.55 -13.61
CA SER A 79 18.13 13.65 -12.67
C SER A 79 18.76 12.28 -12.36
N LEU A 80 17.99 11.20 -12.42
CA LEU A 80 18.49 9.83 -12.22
C LEU A 80 19.30 9.29 -13.42
N LEU A 81 18.92 9.71 -14.64
CA LEU A 81 19.53 9.29 -15.91
C LEU A 81 20.63 10.24 -16.41
N GLU A 82 20.80 11.38 -15.76
CA GLU A 82 21.82 12.37 -16.09
C GLU A 82 23.22 11.78 -15.95
N ASP A 83 24.10 12.06 -16.92
CA ASP A 83 25.52 11.75 -16.82
C ASP A 83 26.20 12.71 -15.82
N ARG A 84 26.82 12.13 -14.80
CA ARG A 84 27.46 12.82 -13.68
C ARG A 84 28.98 12.70 -13.73
N GLY A 85 29.54 12.83 -14.93
CA GLY A 85 30.98 12.78 -15.14
C GLY A 85 31.49 11.36 -15.39
N GLY A 86 30.73 10.57 -16.15
CA GLY A 86 31.07 9.20 -16.54
C GLY A 86 30.25 8.12 -15.83
N TYR A 87 29.26 8.50 -15.02
CA TYR A 87 28.36 7.56 -14.35
C TYR A 87 26.94 8.14 -14.26
N GLN A 88 25.95 7.27 -14.10
CA GLN A 88 24.54 7.63 -13.87
C GLN A 88 24.09 7.10 -12.52
N VAL A 89 23.10 7.76 -11.89
CA VAL A 89 22.51 7.25 -10.66
C VAL A 89 21.82 5.91 -10.93
N ILE A 90 21.12 5.84 -12.05
CA ILE A 90 20.50 4.63 -12.57
C ILE A 90 20.91 4.46 -14.02
N ALA A 91 21.51 3.32 -14.34
CA ALA A 91 21.73 2.85 -15.70
C ALA A 91 20.67 1.78 -16.02
N PRO A 92 19.60 2.10 -16.77
CA PRO A 92 18.51 1.17 -17.06
C PRO A 92 19.00 -0.15 -17.66
N GLY A 93 18.66 -1.27 -17.03
CA GLY A 93 19.06 -2.62 -17.47
C GLY A 93 20.49 -3.00 -17.10
N ASN A 94 21.27 -2.11 -16.48
CA ASN A 94 22.64 -2.37 -16.05
C ASN A 94 22.82 -2.04 -14.56
N THR A 95 22.72 -3.07 -13.73
CA THR A 95 22.87 -2.95 -12.28
C THR A 95 24.31 -2.63 -11.86
N ALA A 96 25.31 -3.09 -12.62
CA ALA A 96 26.73 -2.87 -12.28
C ALA A 96 27.16 -1.41 -12.49
N GLU A 97 26.59 -0.73 -13.49
CA GLU A 97 26.89 0.68 -13.81
C GLU A 97 25.96 1.67 -13.09
N SER A 98 25.07 1.18 -12.22
CA SER A 98 24.12 2.02 -11.48
C SER A 98 24.71 2.44 -10.13
N GLU A 99 25.07 3.72 -10.00
CA GLU A 99 25.63 4.28 -8.75
C GLU A 99 24.70 4.09 -7.54
N LEU A 100 23.37 4.08 -7.76
CA LEU A 100 22.40 3.82 -6.69
C LEU A 100 22.68 2.47 -5.99
N LEU A 101 22.95 1.41 -6.74
CA LEU A 101 23.21 0.08 -6.15
C LEU A 101 24.55 0.06 -5.42
N ARG A 102 25.56 0.71 -5.98
CA ARG A 102 26.87 0.86 -5.32
C ARG A 102 26.74 1.55 -3.96
N ARG A 103 25.91 2.60 -3.86
CA ARG A 103 25.70 3.37 -2.63
C ARG A 103 24.91 2.62 -1.56
N ILE A 104 23.90 1.83 -1.93
CA ILE A 104 23.11 1.07 -0.95
C ILE A 104 23.81 -0.22 -0.49
N GLU A 105 24.90 -0.60 -1.16
CA GLU A 105 25.72 -1.78 -0.87
C GLU A 105 27.13 -1.43 -0.36
N ALA A 106 27.46 -0.15 -0.24
CA ALA A 106 28.77 0.28 0.24
C ALA A 106 29.00 -0.16 1.70
N ASP A 107 30.23 -0.57 2.00
CA ASP A 107 30.65 -0.90 3.37
C ASP A 107 31.11 0.33 4.16
N ASP A 108 31.49 1.42 3.48
CA ASP A 108 31.95 2.67 4.10
C ASP A 108 30.76 3.52 4.55
N GLU A 109 30.73 3.88 5.84
CA GLU A 109 29.69 4.73 6.44
C GLU A 109 29.54 6.10 5.78
N SER A 110 30.62 6.64 5.19
CA SER A 110 30.61 7.91 4.48
C SER A 110 30.04 7.81 3.05
N GLU A 111 29.96 6.60 2.50
CA GLU A 111 29.44 6.36 1.16
C GLU A 111 28.06 5.71 1.16
N ILE A 112 27.74 4.92 2.19
CA ILE A 112 26.51 4.15 2.28
C ILE A 112 25.28 5.05 2.35
N MET A 113 24.25 4.68 1.61
CA MET A 113 22.97 5.38 1.59
C MET A 113 21.81 4.43 1.94
N PRO A 114 20.85 4.85 2.81
CA PRO A 114 20.86 6.09 3.58
C PRO A 114 21.99 6.11 4.63
N PRO A 115 22.50 7.30 5.00
CA PRO A 115 23.54 7.42 6.00
C PRO A 115 23.10 6.80 7.35
N PRO A 116 23.99 6.15 8.11
CA PRO A 116 23.63 5.45 9.34
C PRO A 116 22.92 6.32 10.38
N GLU A 117 23.25 7.61 10.44
CA GLU A 117 22.64 8.59 11.34
C GLU A 117 21.14 8.84 11.08
N THR A 118 20.65 8.50 9.88
CA THR A 118 19.22 8.59 9.56
C THR A 118 18.41 7.51 10.28
N GLY A 119 19.05 6.43 10.77
CA GLY A 119 18.39 5.30 11.42
C GLY A 119 17.43 4.54 10.50
N LYS A 120 17.55 4.70 9.17
CA LYS A 120 16.64 4.12 8.17
C LYS A 120 17.39 3.24 7.14
N PRO A 121 18.16 2.22 7.55
CA PRO A 121 18.85 1.36 6.60
C PRO A 121 17.86 0.59 5.73
N LEU A 122 18.27 0.27 4.51
CA LEU A 122 17.52 -0.64 3.65
C LEU A 122 17.67 -2.09 4.14
N THR A 123 16.56 -2.81 4.17
CA THR A 123 16.54 -4.26 4.35
C THR A 123 17.10 -4.97 3.11
N PRO A 124 17.55 -6.23 3.25
CA PRO A 124 17.98 -7.02 2.09
C PRO A 124 16.90 -7.12 1.00
N ALA A 125 15.63 -7.26 1.38
CA ALA A 125 14.52 -7.35 0.44
C ALA A 125 14.29 -6.05 -0.33
N GLU A 126 14.37 -4.89 0.34
CA GLU A 126 14.24 -3.59 -0.32
C GLU A 126 15.42 -3.31 -1.28
N ARG A 127 16.64 -3.72 -0.94
CA ARG A 127 17.80 -3.62 -1.86
C ARG A 127 17.60 -4.48 -3.10
N GLU A 128 17.11 -5.70 -2.93
CA GLU A 128 16.83 -6.59 -4.05
C GLU A 128 15.69 -6.05 -4.94
N LEU A 129 14.68 -5.42 -4.34
CA LEU A 129 13.61 -4.76 -5.07
C LEU A 129 14.15 -3.66 -6.01
N LEU A 130 15.06 -2.82 -5.52
CA LEU A 130 15.72 -1.78 -6.32
C LEU A 130 16.61 -2.39 -7.40
N ARG A 131 17.34 -3.48 -7.09
CA ARG A 131 18.17 -4.19 -8.07
C ARG A 131 17.34 -4.74 -9.21
N GLN A 132 16.26 -5.47 -8.87
CA GLN A 132 15.36 -6.06 -9.86
C GLN A 132 14.72 -4.98 -10.73
N TRP A 133 14.23 -3.90 -10.12
CA TRP A 133 13.67 -2.77 -10.86
C TRP A 133 14.65 -2.17 -11.88
N ILE A 134 15.92 -1.97 -11.49
CA ILE A 134 16.96 -1.49 -12.40
C ILE A 134 17.24 -2.51 -13.51
N ALA A 135 17.32 -3.80 -13.17
CA ALA A 135 17.51 -4.88 -14.14
C ALA A 135 16.36 -4.97 -15.16
N GLU A 136 15.13 -4.66 -14.75
CA GLU A 136 13.94 -4.57 -15.61
C GLU A 136 13.92 -3.30 -16.49
N GLY A 137 14.97 -2.49 -16.46
CA GLY A 137 15.06 -1.25 -17.26
C GLY A 137 14.55 -0.02 -16.53
N ALA A 138 14.41 -0.09 -15.19
CA ALA A 138 13.94 0.99 -14.33
C ALA A 138 12.66 1.68 -14.86
N PRO A 139 11.58 0.92 -15.17
CA PRO A 139 10.36 1.50 -15.68
C PRO A 139 9.84 2.57 -14.71
N TRP A 140 9.60 3.77 -15.23
CA TRP A 140 9.17 4.92 -14.43
C TRP A 140 7.71 5.25 -14.70
N GLN A 141 6.94 5.46 -13.64
CA GLN A 141 5.57 5.93 -13.74
C GLN A 141 5.43 7.31 -13.13
N GLN A 142 4.75 8.21 -13.84
CA GLN A 142 4.40 9.53 -13.31
C GLN A 142 3.50 9.40 -12.08
N HIS A 143 3.60 10.36 -11.16
CA HIS A 143 2.75 10.37 -9.97
C HIS A 143 1.27 10.47 -10.39
N TRP A 144 0.41 9.69 -9.74
CA TRP A 144 -1.02 9.53 -10.09
C TRP A 144 -1.78 10.86 -10.19
N ALA A 145 -1.39 11.87 -9.41
CA ALA A 145 -1.99 13.21 -9.45
C ALA A 145 -1.86 13.91 -10.81
N TYR A 146 -0.91 13.49 -11.65
CA TYR A 146 -0.70 14.04 -12.99
C TYR A 146 -1.13 13.07 -14.10
N THR A 147 -1.63 11.89 -13.74
CA THR A 147 -2.19 10.92 -14.68
C THR A 147 -3.70 11.12 -14.73
N PRO A 148 -4.31 11.40 -15.91
CA PRO A 148 -5.75 11.55 -16.01
C PRO A 148 -6.50 10.31 -15.47
N PRO A 149 -7.54 10.48 -14.64
CA PRO A 149 -8.29 9.34 -14.14
C PRO A 149 -8.96 8.60 -15.31
N ARG A 150 -8.87 7.28 -15.28
CA ARG A 150 -9.56 6.42 -16.24
C ARG A 150 -10.89 5.98 -15.66
N TRP A 151 -11.95 6.16 -16.44
CA TRP A 151 -13.26 5.61 -16.08
C TRP A 151 -13.22 4.08 -16.13
N HIS A 152 -13.72 3.43 -15.08
CA HIS A 152 -13.99 2.00 -15.06
C HIS A 152 -15.49 1.78 -14.87
N ASN A 153 -16.03 0.77 -15.56
CA ASN A 153 -17.42 0.40 -15.32
C ASN A 153 -17.57 -0.07 -13.87
N PRO A 154 -18.58 0.41 -13.14
CA PRO A 154 -18.83 -0.07 -11.79
C PRO A 154 -19.12 -1.59 -11.83
N PRO A 155 -18.80 -2.32 -10.75
CA PRO A 155 -19.05 -3.76 -10.68
C PRO A 155 -20.53 -4.07 -10.97
N GLN A 156 -20.76 -5.20 -11.63
CA GLN A 156 -22.12 -5.67 -11.90
C GLN A 156 -22.62 -6.41 -10.66
N LEU A 157 -23.82 -6.07 -10.20
CA LEU A 157 -24.48 -6.77 -9.10
C LEU A 157 -25.08 -8.07 -9.65
N THR A 158 -24.41 -9.21 -9.44
CA THR A 158 -24.87 -10.51 -9.95
C THR A 158 -25.87 -11.22 -9.04
N ASP A 159 -25.85 -10.97 -7.71
CA ASP A 159 -26.48 -11.89 -6.74
C ASP A 159 -27.48 -11.26 -5.75
N ALA A 160 -27.92 -10.01 -5.94
CA ALA A 160 -28.85 -9.39 -5.00
C ALA A 160 -29.83 -8.38 -5.64
N PRO A 161 -31.07 -8.80 -6.01
CA PRO A 161 -32.10 -7.86 -6.42
C PRO A 161 -32.42 -6.82 -5.33
N ALA A 162 -32.22 -7.16 -4.06
CA ALA A 162 -32.38 -6.23 -2.94
C ALA A 162 -31.29 -5.14 -2.87
N MET A 163 -30.05 -5.42 -3.30
CA MET A 163 -28.97 -4.42 -3.34
C MET A 163 -29.11 -3.52 -4.57
N ALA A 164 -29.51 -4.08 -5.71
CA ALA A 164 -29.79 -3.30 -6.91
C ALA A 164 -30.96 -2.29 -6.72
N ALA A 165 -31.93 -2.61 -5.87
CA ALA A 165 -33.02 -1.70 -5.53
C ALA A 165 -32.61 -0.58 -4.54
N GLN A 166 -31.48 -0.72 -3.86
CA GLN A 166 -30.98 0.24 -2.86
C GLN A 166 -29.85 1.14 -3.40
N THR A 167 -29.30 0.84 -4.59
CA THR A 167 -28.32 1.72 -5.26
C THR A 167 -29.02 2.94 -5.87
N GLN A 168 -28.87 4.11 -5.24
CA GLN A 168 -29.38 5.38 -5.75
C GLN A 168 -28.34 6.10 -6.61
N ASN A 169 -27.07 5.96 -6.25
CA ASN A 169 -25.92 6.54 -6.91
C ASN A 169 -24.98 5.47 -7.45
N TRP A 170 -24.14 5.85 -8.41
CA TRP A 170 -23.14 4.96 -8.98
C TRP A 170 -22.11 4.47 -7.94
N VAL A 171 -21.86 5.26 -6.89
CA VAL A 171 -20.94 4.92 -5.78
C VAL A 171 -21.50 3.83 -4.87
N ASP A 172 -22.82 3.67 -4.79
CA ASP A 172 -23.48 2.68 -3.94
C ASP A 172 -23.22 1.23 -4.42
N ARG A 173 -22.58 1.07 -5.58
CA ARG A 173 -22.15 -0.23 -6.12
C ARG A 173 -20.83 -0.74 -5.51
N PHE A 174 -20.18 0.03 -4.64
CA PHE A 174 -18.87 -0.31 -4.05
C PHE A 174 -18.92 -0.62 -2.54
N ILE A 175 -20.11 -0.61 -1.93
CA ILE A 175 -20.39 -0.92 -0.52
C ILE A 175 -21.23 -2.19 -0.41
#